data_AF-A0A6G7J1P0-F1
#
_entry.id   AF-A0A6G7J1P0-F1
#
_cell.length_a   1.000
_cell.length_b   1.000
_cell.length_c   1.000
_cell.angle_alpha   90.00
_cell.angle_beta   90.00
_cell.angle_gamma   90.00
#
_symmetry.space_group_name_H-M   'P 1'
#
loop_
_entity.id
_entity.type
_entity.pdbx_description
1 polymer ?
#
loop_
_entity_poly.entity_id
_entity_poly.type
_entity_poly.pdbx_seq_one_letter_code
_entity_poly.pdbx_strand_id
1 'polypeptide(L)'
;MKPNRYIKAMEIGLAHENEGISYFDLVYELHGTKEKVFSKEAEITFFKWFQDNFDCEGPSWSHINNNLEFKNYLTRNENSKHYHVKDHDVNLHNLLNNLFFLKGSGAFQYQEYLELVESRKTAAEAKRQSNISIGLAIGAIIISIVFGIISLLSTQNVKIMEDKTRTQQLEKENGQLKEELYKAEMMLEAQVSDSISN
;
A
#
# COMPACT_ATOMS: atom_id res chain seq x y z
N MET A 1 -15.95 9.36 -6.13
CA MET A 1 -15.93 10.55 -5.24
C MET A 1 -16.12 11.76 -6.13
N LYS A 2 -17.12 12.62 -5.88
CA LYS A 2 -17.32 13.80 -6.74
C LYS A 2 -16.11 14.73 -6.51
N PRO A 3 -15.42 15.20 -7.57
CA PRO A 3 -14.24 16.05 -7.40
C PRO A 3 -14.63 17.30 -6.60
N ASN A 4 -13.77 17.70 -5.66
CA ASN A 4 -13.91 18.98 -4.97
C ASN A 4 -13.80 20.11 -6.01
N ARG A 5 -14.74 21.06 -6.03
CA ARG A 5 -14.77 22.17 -7.01
C ARG A 5 -13.46 22.96 -7.07
N TYR A 6 -12.75 23.11 -5.96
CA TYR A 6 -11.50 23.84 -5.90
C TYR A 6 -10.37 23.08 -6.59
N ILE A 7 -10.27 21.78 -6.34
CA ILE A 7 -9.32 20.90 -7.04
C ILE A 7 -9.63 20.88 -8.53
N LYS A 8 -10.91 20.76 -8.91
CA LYS A 8 -11.32 20.76 -10.31
C LYS A 8 -11.03 22.11 -10.99
N ALA A 9 -11.19 23.21 -10.28
CA ALA A 9 -10.86 24.53 -10.81
C ALA A 9 -9.36 24.68 -11.07
N MET A 10 -8.51 24.15 -10.18
CA MET A 10 -7.07 24.12 -10.41
C MET A 10 -6.68 23.20 -11.58
N GLU A 11 -7.33 22.04 -11.72
CA GLU A 11 -7.14 21.16 -12.89
C GLU A 11 -7.46 21.90 -14.20
N ILE A 12 -8.60 22.58 -14.27
CA ILE A 12 -9.00 23.37 -15.44
C ILE A 12 -8.02 24.52 -15.69
N GLY A 13 -7.67 25.26 -14.64
CA GLY A 13 -6.72 26.38 -14.74
C GLY A 13 -5.35 25.95 -15.24
N LEU A 14 -4.87 24.78 -14.83
CA LEU A 14 -3.62 24.20 -15.32
C LEU A 14 -3.74 23.74 -16.79
N ALA A 15 -4.89 23.19 -17.20
CA ALA A 15 -5.12 22.84 -18.60
C ALA A 15 -5.10 24.07 -19.54
N HIS A 16 -5.44 25.25 -19.01
CA HIS A 16 -5.43 26.53 -19.72
C HIS A 16 -4.20 27.39 -19.40
N GLU A 17 -3.07 26.80 -18.98
CA GLU A 17 -1.87 27.55 -18.56
C GLU A 17 -1.35 28.53 -19.63
N ASN A 18 -1.49 28.18 -20.92
CA ASN A 18 -0.96 28.99 -22.03
C ASN A 18 -1.94 30.07 -22.52
N GLU A 19 -3.24 29.86 -22.40
CA GLU A 19 -4.28 30.72 -22.98
C GLU A 19 -5.12 31.46 -21.95
N GLY A 20 -5.10 31.01 -20.69
CA GLY A 20 -5.92 31.53 -19.60
C GLY A 20 -7.39 31.13 -19.73
N ILE A 21 -8.16 31.42 -18.68
CA ILE A 21 -9.60 31.15 -18.64
C ILE A 21 -10.32 32.30 -17.96
N SER A 22 -11.50 32.68 -18.47
CA SER A 22 -12.33 33.68 -17.80
C SER A 22 -12.99 33.10 -16.55
N TYR A 23 -13.39 33.96 -15.61
CA TYR A 23 -14.10 33.50 -14.42
C TYR A 23 -15.41 32.79 -14.79
N PHE A 24 -16.15 33.34 -15.76
CA PHE A 24 -17.42 32.76 -16.17
C PHE A 24 -17.24 31.42 -16.86
N ASP A 25 -16.26 31.29 -17.75
CA ASP A 25 -15.97 30.02 -18.42
C ASP A 25 -15.52 28.96 -17.41
N LEU A 26 -14.70 29.33 -16.43
CA LEU A 26 -14.33 28.44 -15.34
C LEU A 26 -15.56 27.95 -14.54
N VAL A 27 -16.49 28.85 -14.18
CA VAL A 27 -17.73 28.47 -13.49
C VAL A 27 -18.59 27.53 -14.35
N TYR A 28 -18.69 27.80 -15.67
CA TYR A 28 -19.44 26.95 -16.59
C TYR A 28 -18.79 25.57 -16.78
N GLU A 29 -17.47 25.49 -16.86
CA GLU A 29 -16.78 24.19 -16.94
C GLU A 29 -16.93 23.37 -15.64
N LEU A 30 -17.00 24.03 -14.49
CA LEU A 30 -17.18 23.35 -13.20
C LEU A 30 -18.59 22.77 -13.00
N HIS A 31 -19.62 23.47 -13.45
CA HIS A 31 -21.02 23.17 -13.12
C HIS A 31 -21.92 22.81 -14.30
N GLY A 32 -21.42 22.96 -15.53
CA GLY A 32 -22.13 22.68 -16.77
C GLY A 32 -22.80 23.93 -17.36
N THR A 33 -23.85 23.69 -18.14
CA THR A 33 -24.54 24.68 -18.99
C THR A 33 -24.82 26.02 -18.28
N LYS A 34 -24.92 27.11 -19.07
CA LYS A 34 -25.29 28.48 -18.64
C LYS A 34 -26.59 28.62 -17.82
N GLU A 35 -27.35 27.53 -17.70
CA GLU A 35 -28.63 27.42 -16.99
C GLU A 35 -28.49 26.81 -15.58
N LYS A 36 -27.33 26.24 -15.24
CA LYS A 36 -27.09 25.58 -13.94
C LYS A 36 -25.68 25.85 -13.42
N VAL A 37 -25.62 26.72 -12.44
CA VAL A 37 -24.42 27.28 -11.81
C VAL A 37 -24.47 27.08 -10.29
N PHE A 38 -23.48 27.61 -9.58
CA PHE A 38 -23.45 27.58 -8.13
C PHE A 38 -24.71 28.24 -7.53
N SER A 39 -25.10 27.82 -6.33
CA SER A 39 -25.93 28.68 -5.47
C SER A 39 -25.15 29.96 -5.19
N LYS A 40 -25.85 31.10 -5.08
CA LYS A 40 -25.26 32.42 -4.80
C LYS A 40 -24.20 32.42 -3.69
N GLU A 41 -24.49 31.77 -2.57
CA GLU A 41 -23.57 31.69 -1.43
C GLU A 41 -22.29 30.91 -1.78
N ALA A 42 -22.45 29.80 -2.50
CA ALA A 42 -21.33 29.00 -2.96
C ALA A 42 -20.47 29.79 -3.96
N GLU A 43 -21.09 30.55 -4.86
CA GLU A 43 -20.38 31.36 -5.84
C GLU A 43 -19.57 32.49 -5.20
N ILE A 44 -20.12 33.16 -4.19
CA ILE A 44 -19.39 34.18 -3.41
C ILE A 44 -18.15 33.57 -2.76
N THR A 45 -18.29 32.41 -2.12
CA THR A 45 -17.13 31.74 -1.50
C THR A 45 -16.13 31.23 -2.53
N PHE A 46 -16.60 30.80 -3.70
CA PHE A 46 -15.74 30.38 -4.79
C PHE A 46 -14.99 31.55 -5.41
N PHE A 47 -15.66 32.69 -5.60
CA PHE A 47 -15.04 33.91 -6.11
C PHE A 47 -13.92 34.39 -5.20
N LYS A 48 -14.13 34.39 -3.87
CA LYS A 48 -13.05 34.73 -2.93
C LYS A 48 -11.84 33.82 -3.09
N TRP A 49 -12.06 32.50 -3.15
CA TRP A 49 -10.98 31.55 -3.39
C TRP A 49 -10.32 31.74 -4.76
N PHE A 50 -11.09 32.09 -5.79
CA PHE A 50 -10.58 32.37 -7.13
C PHE A 50 -9.62 33.55 -7.12
N GLN A 51 -9.96 34.66 -6.46
CA GLN A 51 -9.07 35.81 -6.31
C GLN A 51 -7.73 35.45 -5.63
N ASP A 52 -7.77 34.51 -4.68
CA ASP A 52 -6.57 34.03 -3.99
C ASP A 52 -5.68 33.18 -4.91
N ASN A 53 -6.26 32.41 -5.84
CA ASN A 53 -5.55 31.38 -6.61
C ASN A 53 -5.32 31.71 -8.09
N PHE A 54 -6.01 32.69 -8.64
CA PHE A 54 -5.90 33.10 -10.04
C PHE A 54 -5.47 34.56 -10.15
N ASP A 55 -4.72 34.87 -11.19
CA ASP A 55 -4.25 36.20 -11.50
C ASP A 55 -4.49 36.54 -12.96
N CYS A 56 -4.55 37.82 -13.32
CA CYS A 56 -4.69 38.25 -14.71
C CYS A 56 -3.66 39.32 -15.05
N GLU A 57 -3.23 39.33 -16.32
CA GLU A 57 -2.50 40.47 -16.86
C GLU A 57 -3.51 41.61 -17.09
N GLY A 58 -3.57 42.59 -16.18
CA GLY A 58 -4.58 43.63 -16.25
C GLY A 58 -4.71 44.49 -14.99
N PRO A 59 -5.79 45.30 -14.88
CA PRO A 59 -6.05 46.08 -13.68
C PRO A 59 -6.15 45.13 -12.49
N SER A 60 -5.24 45.30 -11.54
CA SER A 60 -5.16 44.50 -10.33
C SER A 60 -6.52 44.44 -9.63
N TRP A 61 -6.80 43.29 -9.00
CA TRP A 61 -7.93 43.09 -8.07
C TRP A 61 -8.09 44.22 -7.05
N SER A 62 -7.05 45.03 -6.81
CA SER A 62 -7.05 46.21 -5.93
C SER A 62 -8.18 47.20 -6.20
N HIS A 63 -8.73 47.26 -7.42
CA HIS A 63 -9.89 48.10 -7.75
C HIS A 63 -11.24 47.45 -7.41
N ILE A 64 -11.30 46.13 -7.29
CA ILE A 64 -12.50 45.37 -6.91
C ILE A 64 -12.32 44.87 -5.49
N ASN A 65 -12.19 45.83 -4.58
CA ASN A 65 -12.17 45.53 -3.17
C ASN A 65 -13.61 45.50 -2.66
N ASN A 66 -14.38 44.45 -2.98
CA ASN A 66 -15.50 44.01 -2.13
C ASN A 66 -16.24 42.78 -2.67
N ASN A 67 -16.29 41.72 -1.86
CA ASN A 67 -17.33 40.68 -1.92
C ASN A 67 -18.76 41.27 -2.03
N LEU A 68 -18.96 42.51 -1.56
CA LEU A 68 -20.22 43.23 -1.68
C LEU A 68 -20.58 43.57 -3.14
N GLU A 69 -19.63 44.00 -3.97
CA GLU A 69 -19.88 44.31 -5.39
C GLU A 69 -20.25 43.04 -6.15
N PHE A 70 -19.47 41.98 -5.96
CA PHE A 70 -19.76 40.68 -6.55
C PHE A 70 -21.10 40.10 -6.04
N LYS A 71 -21.39 40.20 -4.74
CA LYS A 71 -22.69 39.82 -4.18
C LYS A 71 -23.84 40.61 -4.78
N ASN A 72 -23.67 41.92 -4.99
CA ASN A 72 -24.67 42.78 -5.60
C ASN A 72 -24.89 42.39 -7.08
N TYR A 73 -23.81 42.12 -7.80
CA TYR A 73 -23.85 41.61 -9.17
C TYR A 73 -24.64 40.30 -9.26
N LEU A 74 -24.36 39.31 -8.42
CA LEU A 74 -25.12 38.06 -8.38
C LEU A 74 -26.59 38.28 -7.99
N THR A 75 -26.87 39.18 -7.03
CA THR A 75 -28.25 39.48 -6.60
C THR A 75 -29.08 40.10 -7.73
N ARG A 76 -28.49 41.00 -8.52
CA ARG A 76 -29.19 41.62 -9.65
C ARG A 76 -29.44 40.62 -10.79
N ASN A 77 -28.52 39.68 -10.99
CA ASN A 77 -28.62 38.60 -11.99
C ASN A 77 -29.47 37.40 -11.52
N GLU A 78 -29.97 37.39 -10.30
CA GLU A 78 -30.75 36.26 -9.76
C GLU A 78 -32.10 36.10 -10.48
N ASN A 79 -32.64 37.21 -11.00
CA ASN A 79 -33.92 37.24 -11.71
C ASN A 79 -33.77 37.23 -13.25
N SER A 80 -32.55 37.20 -13.78
CA SER A 80 -32.33 37.20 -15.23
C SER A 80 -32.44 35.79 -15.81
N LYS A 81 -32.91 35.70 -17.06
CA LYS A 81 -33.02 34.43 -17.81
C LYS A 81 -31.67 33.76 -18.05
N HIS A 82 -30.59 34.55 -18.04
CA HIS A 82 -29.21 34.07 -18.16
C HIS A 82 -28.46 34.40 -16.88
N TYR A 83 -27.64 33.46 -16.43
CA TYR A 83 -26.67 33.71 -15.38
C TYR A 83 -25.53 34.57 -15.94
N HIS A 84 -25.05 35.56 -15.18
CA HIS A 84 -23.99 36.50 -15.58
C HIS A 84 -24.33 37.48 -16.73
N VAL A 85 -25.34 38.33 -16.56
CA VAL A 85 -25.69 39.38 -17.53
C VAL A 85 -24.87 40.66 -17.29
N LYS A 86 -24.37 41.25 -18.38
CA LYS A 86 -23.52 42.45 -18.41
C LYS A 86 -24.22 43.72 -17.90
N ASP A 87 -25.54 43.80 -18.05
CA ASP A 87 -26.33 45.04 -17.93
C ASP A 87 -26.31 45.68 -16.54
N HIS A 88 -25.95 44.92 -15.49
CA HIS A 88 -26.06 45.38 -14.10
C HIS A 88 -24.75 45.92 -13.49
N ASP A 89 -23.60 45.50 -14.01
CA ASP A 89 -22.28 45.99 -13.62
C ASP A 89 -21.27 45.71 -14.75
N VAL A 90 -21.20 46.65 -15.68
CA VAL A 90 -20.38 46.51 -16.89
C VAL A 90 -18.90 46.37 -16.55
N ASN A 91 -18.42 47.07 -15.52
CA ASN A 91 -17.01 47.07 -15.15
C ASN A 91 -16.61 45.73 -14.54
N LEU A 92 -17.37 45.24 -13.56
CA LEU A 92 -17.12 43.93 -12.97
C LEU A 92 -17.28 42.82 -14.00
N HIS A 93 -18.33 42.87 -14.83
CA HIS A 93 -18.55 41.87 -15.88
C HIS A 93 -17.40 41.85 -16.89
N ASN A 94 -16.87 43.01 -17.29
CA ASN A 94 -15.71 43.06 -18.17
C ASN A 94 -14.45 42.52 -17.49
N LEU A 95 -14.21 42.82 -16.20
CA LEU A 95 -13.07 42.24 -15.47
C LEU A 95 -13.17 40.71 -15.41
N LEU A 96 -14.34 40.17 -15.05
CA LEU A 96 -14.55 38.73 -14.93
C LEU A 96 -14.47 37.98 -16.26
N ASN A 97 -14.58 38.69 -17.38
CA ASN A 97 -14.34 38.17 -18.73
C ASN A 97 -12.86 38.22 -19.17
N ASN A 98 -11.97 38.86 -18.40
CA ASN A 98 -10.55 38.82 -18.71
C ASN A 98 -10.01 37.39 -18.56
N LEU A 99 -8.86 37.15 -19.19
CA LEU A 99 -8.16 35.88 -19.07
C LEU A 99 -7.41 35.85 -17.74
N PHE A 100 -7.71 34.83 -16.94
CA PHE A 100 -7.03 34.54 -15.69
C PHE A 100 -6.19 33.28 -15.81
N PHE A 101 -5.05 33.30 -15.15
CA PHE A 101 -4.08 32.23 -15.10
C PHE A 101 -3.98 31.72 -13.67
N LEU A 102 -3.84 30.41 -13.52
CA LEU A 102 -3.64 29.80 -12.22
C LEU A 102 -2.28 30.26 -11.66
N LYS A 103 -2.26 30.78 -10.44
CA LYS A 103 -1.02 31.15 -9.76
C LYS A 103 -0.17 29.90 -9.50
N GLY A 104 1.16 30.06 -9.48
CA GLY A 104 2.08 28.97 -9.17
C GLY A 104 1.79 28.27 -7.83
N SER A 105 1.28 28.99 -6.82
CA SER A 105 0.84 28.39 -5.56
C SER A 105 -0.36 27.46 -5.70
N GLY A 106 -1.32 27.80 -6.56
CA GLY A 106 -2.47 26.95 -6.87
C GLY A 106 -2.05 25.73 -7.70
N ALA A 107 -1.16 25.93 -8.68
CA ALA A 107 -0.60 24.82 -9.45
C ALA A 107 0.16 23.82 -8.56
N PHE A 108 0.96 24.32 -7.61
CA PHE A 108 1.66 23.49 -6.64
C PHE A 108 0.69 22.71 -5.73
N GLN A 109 -0.35 23.35 -5.18
CA GLN A 109 -1.36 22.66 -4.38
C GLN A 109 -2.07 21.55 -5.15
N TYR A 110 -2.33 21.76 -6.44
CA TYR A 110 -2.92 20.73 -7.28
C TYR A 110 -1.96 19.56 -7.51
N GLN A 111 -0.68 19.84 -7.74
CA GLN A 111 0.35 18.81 -7.86
C GLN A 111 0.49 17.98 -6.57
N GLU A 112 0.55 18.63 -5.40
CA GLU A 112 0.58 17.95 -4.10
C GLU A 112 -0.65 17.05 -3.91
N TYR A 113 -1.83 17.51 -4.35
CA TYR A 113 -3.04 16.69 -4.32
C TYR A 113 -2.90 15.43 -5.20
N LEU A 114 -2.34 15.54 -6.41
CA LEU A 114 -2.10 14.39 -7.27
C LEU A 114 -1.12 13.40 -6.65
N GLU A 115 -0.02 13.89 -6.09
CA GLU A 115 0.99 13.08 -5.40
C GLU A 115 0.41 12.36 -4.18
N LEU A 116 -0.48 13.02 -3.42
CA LEU A 116 -1.18 12.41 -2.29
C LEU A 116 -2.14 11.30 -2.74
N VAL A 117 -2.88 11.51 -3.84
CA VAL A 117 -3.78 10.51 -4.41
C VAL A 117 -2.99 9.30 -4.89
N GLU A 118 -1.87 9.51 -5.58
CA GLU A 118 -0.98 8.44 -6.02
C GLU A 118 -0.36 7.69 -4.84
N SER A 119 0.14 8.41 -3.84
CA SER A 119 0.70 7.83 -2.62
C SER A 119 -0.30 6.92 -1.90
N ARG A 120 -1.57 7.33 -1.82
CA ARG A 120 -2.65 6.49 -1.25
C ARG A 120 -2.88 5.22 -2.05
N LYS A 121 -2.83 5.30 -3.37
CA LYS A 121 -2.97 4.14 -4.26
C LYS A 121 -1.80 3.17 -4.06
N THR A 122 -0.57 3.68 -4.08
CA THR A 122 0.64 2.90 -3.83
C THR A 122 0.64 2.25 -2.44
N ALA A 123 0.20 2.98 -1.41
CA ALA A 123 0.06 2.42 -0.06
C ALA A 123 -0.98 1.30 0.01
N ALA A 124 -2.12 1.45 -0.69
CA ALA A 124 -3.14 0.41 -0.77
C ALA A 124 -2.63 -0.84 -1.50
N GLU A 125 -1.87 -0.67 -2.58
CA GLU A 125 -1.23 -1.75 -3.32
C GLU A 125 -0.15 -2.46 -2.48
N ALA A 126 0.70 -1.71 -1.79
CA ALA A 126 1.70 -2.25 -0.87
C ALA A 126 1.04 -3.05 0.28
N LYS A 127 -0.07 -2.55 0.84
CA LYS A 127 -0.85 -3.27 1.85
C LYS A 127 -1.40 -4.59 1.29
N ARG A 128 -1.89 -4.60 0.05
CA ARG A 128 -2.36 -5.82 -0.61
C ARG A 128 -1.23 -6.83 -0.81
N GLN A 129 -0.06 -6.38 -1.28
CA GLN A 129 1.11 -7.25 -1.43
C GLN A 129 1.59 -7.79 -0.08
N SER A 130 1.61 -6.96 0.96
CA SER A 130 1.96 -7.37 2.33
C SER A 130 1.04 -8.48 2.83
N ASN A 131 -0.28 -8.37 2.64
CA ASN A 131 -1.23 -9.42 3.02
C ASN A 131 -0.96 -10.75 2.32
N ILE A 132 -0.57 -10.72 1.03
CA ILE A 132 -0.21 -11.94 0.28
C ILE A 132 1.05 -12.56 0.88
N SER A 133 2.08 -11.75 1.13
CA SER A 133 3.34 -12.21 1.74
C SER A 133 3.12 -12.81 3.13
N ILE A 134 2.26 -12.20 3.95
CA ILE A 134 1.88 -12.75 5.26
C ILE A 134 1.22 -14.13 5.09
N GLY A 135 0.30 -14.26 4.14
CA GLY A 135 -0.34 -15.54 3.83
C GLY A 135 0.66 -16.62 3.41
N LEU A 136 1.61 -16.27 2.53
CA LEU A 136 2.68 -17.19 2.11
C LEU A 136 3.57 -17.61 3.28
N ALA A 137 3.93 -16.68 4.17
CA ALA A 137 4.73 -16.99 5.36
C ALA A 137 4.00 -17.97 6.29
N ILE A 138 2.72 -17.76 6.55
CA ILE A 138 1.89 -18.69 7.34
C ILE A 138 1.85 -20.07 6.67
N GLY A 139 1.66 -20.12 5.35
CA GLY A 139 1.68 -21.37 4.59
C GLY A 139 3.01 -22.11 4.72
N ALA A 140 4.14 -21.40 4.59
CA ALA A 140 5.48 -21.98 4.73
C ALA A 140 5.74 -22.54 6.13
N ILE A 141 5.27 -21.86 7.17
CA ILE A 141 5.34 -22.35 8.56
C ILE A 141 4.56 -23.66 8.71
N ILE A 142 3.32 -23.71 8.21
CA ILE A 142 2.48 -24.93 8.28
C ILE A 142 3.14 -26.09 7.55
N ILE A 143 3.63 -25.86 6.33
CA ILE A 143 4.33 -26.87 5.53
C ILE A 143 5.55 -27.40 6.28
N SER A 144 6.33 -26.52 6.89
CA SER A 144 7.53 -26.89 7.66
C SER A 144 7.18 -27.77 8.87
N ILE A 145 6.08 -27.48 9.58
CA ILE A 145 5.58 -28.30 10.70
C ILE A 145 5.16 -29.69 10.19
N VAL A 146 4.40 -29.75 9.09
CA VAL A 146 3.94 -31.03 8.52
C VAL A 146 5.13 -31.91 8.10
N PHE A 147 6.11 -31.35 7.38
CA PHE A 147 7.32 -32.08 7.02
C PHE A 147 8.13 -32.52 8.25
N GLY A 148 8.21 -31.69 9.29
CA GLY A 148 8.84 -32.06 10.56
C GLY A 148 8.17 -33.27 11.22
N ILE A 149 6.83 -33.30 11.27
CA ILE A 149 6.06 -34.42 11.83
C ILE A 149 6.25 -35.69 10.98
N ILE A 150 6.17 -35.59 9.66
CA ILE A 150 6.39 -36.74 8.75
C ILE A 150 7.80 -37.31 8.93
N SER A 151 8.82 -36.45 9.04
CA SER A 151 10.20 -36.87 9.30
C SER A 151 10.34 -37.65 10.61
N LEU A 152 9.70 -37.17 11.69
CA LEU A 152 9.66 -37.83 13.00
C LEU A 152 8.93 -39.18 12.99
N LEU A 153 7.89 -39.34 12.18
CA LEU A 153 7.18 -40.62 12.02
C LEU A 153 7.98 -41.60 11.13
N SER A 154 8.72 -41.09 10.14
CA SER A 154 9.55 -41.90 9.25
C SER A 154 10.77 -42.50 9.97
N THR A 155 11.32 -41.82 10.97
CA THR A 155 12.46 -42.32 11.76
C THR A 155 12.13 -43.47 12.70
N GLN A 156 10.84 -43.84 12.89
CA GLN A 156 10.45 -44.98 13.73
C GLN A 156 10.60 -46.38 13.09
N ASN A 157 11.11 -46.48 11.85
CA ASN A 157 11.39 -47.78 11.21
C ASN A 157 12.88 -48.07 11.01
N VAL A 158 13.76 -47.62 11.91
CA VAL A 158 15.06 -48.27 12.06
C VAL A 158 14.85 -49.50 12.93
N LYS A 159 14.44 -50.59 12.29
CA LYS A 159 14.47 -51.93 12.89
C LYS A 159 15.94 -52.19 13.22
N ILE A 160 16.31 -52.05 14.49
CA ILE A 160 17.60 -52.52 15.00
C ILE A 160 17.60 -54.02 14.68
N MET A 161 18.28 -54.38 13.60
CA MET A 161 18.53 -55.76 13.25
C MET A 161 19.58 -56.20 14.26
N GLU A 162 19.10 -56.61 15.44
CA GLU A 162 19.94 -57.22 16.46
C GLU A 162 20.63 -58.40 15.77
N ASP A 163 21.94 -58.26 15.59
CA ASP A 163 22.77 -59.16 14.81
C ASP A 163 22.90 -60.49 15.55
N LYS A 164 21.89 -61.36 15.39
CA LYS A 164 21.81 -62.70 15.98
C LYS A 164 23.03 -63.55 15.67
N THR A 165 23.76 -63.21 14.61
CA THR A 165 25.02 -63.84 14.21
C THR A 165 26.12 -63.64 15.25
N ARG A 166 26.19 -62.46 15.88
CA ARG A 166 27.20 -62.15 16.90
C ARG A 166 26.91 -62.88 18.23
N THR A 167 25.64 -63.00 18.61
CA THR A 167 25.25 -63.73 19.82
C THR A 167 25.51 -65.24 19.68
N GLN A 168 25.24 -65.82 18.52
CA GLN A 168 25.55 -67.23 18.24
C GLN A 168 27.06 -67.51 18.16
N GLN A 169 27.86 -66.57 17.64
CA GLN A 169 29.32 -66.69 17.67
C GLN A 169 29.85 -66.65 19.10
N LEU A 170 29.37 -65.73 19.94
CA LEU A 170 29.80 -65.61 21.34
C LEU A 170 29.41 -66.82 22.19
N GLU A 171 28.25 -67.45 21.95
CA GLU A 171 27.89 -68.71 22.62
C GLU A 171 28.79 -69.87 22.20
N LYS A 172 29.16 -69.94 20.91
CA LYS A 172 30.04 -70.98 20.40
C LYS A 172 31.47 -70.82 20.92
N GLU A 173 32.00 -69.59 20.96
CA GLU A 173 33.30 -69.28 21.53
C GLU A 173 33.35 -69.58 23.04
N ASN A 174 32.30 -69.24 23.80
CA ASN A 174 32.21 -69.60 25.22
C ASN A 174 32.16 -71.12 25.46
N GLY A 175 31.50 -71.87 24.57
CA GLY A 175 31.49 -73.33 24.62
C GLY A 175 32.89 -73.93 24.40
N GLN A 176 33.59 -73.45 23.38
CA GLN A 176 34.95 -73.91 23.06
C GLN A 176 35.97 -73.55 24.14
N LEU A 177 35.91 -72.33 24.69
CA LEU A 177 36.78 -71.90 25.77
C LEU A 177 36.58 -72.75 27.04
N LYS A 178 35.34 -73.13 27.39
CA LYS A 178 35.07 -74.03 28.52
C LYS A 178 35.67 -75.42 28.32
N GLU A 179 35.61 -75.94 27.09
CA GLU A 179 36.17 -77.24 26.76
C GLU A 179 37.71 -77.23 26.81
N GLU A 180 38.34 -76.16 26.32
CA GLU A 180 39.78 -75.96 26.45
C GLU A 180 40.23 -75.81 27.91
N LEU A 181 39.46 -75.10 28.73
CA LEU A 181 39.75 -74.92 30.16
C LEU A 181 39.66 -76.26 30.90
N TYR A 182 38.64 -77.07 30.62
CA TYR A 182 38.50 -78.42 31.19
C TYR A 182 39.66 -79.34 30.78
N LYS A 183 40.08 -79.26 29.52
CA LYS A 183 41.23 -80.04 29.03
C LYS A 183 42.55 -79.61 29.67
N ALA A 184 42.75 -78.30 29.87
CA ALA A 184 43.92 -77.77 30.56
C ALA A 184 43.94 -78.18 32.04
N GLU A 185 42.79 -78.20 32.71
CA GLU A 185 42.63 -78.65 34.10
C GLU A 185 42.99 -80.14 34.25
N MET A 186 42.51 -81.01 33.35
CA MET A 186 42.91 -82.43 33.37
C MET A 186 44.40 -82.64 33.08
N MET A 187 45.02 -81.83 32.21
CA MET A 187 46.47 -81.90 31.95
C MET A 187 47.29 -81.47 33.17
N LEU A 188 46.81 -80.48 33.92
CA LEU A 188 47.43 -80.07 35.19
C LEU A 188 47.29 -81.14 36.26
N GLU A 189 46.11 -81.76 36.40
CA GLU A 189 45.91 -82.86 37.35
C GLU A 189 46.83 -84.05 37.05
N ALA A 190 47.02 -84.41 35.77
CA ALA A 190 47.94 -85.46 35.35
C ALA A 190 49.42 -85.13 35.66
N GLN A 191 49.84 -83.86 35.47
CA GLN A 191 51.20 -83.43 35.84
C GLN A 191 51.40 -83.39 37.36
N VAL A 192 50.35 -83.06 38.12
CA VAL A 192 50.39 -83.08 39.59
C VAL A 192 50.43 -84.52 40.11
N SER A 193 49.73 -85.46 39.48
CA SER A 193 49.83 -86.89 39.87
C SER A 193 51.20 -87.49 39.56
N ASP A 194 51.83 -87.12 38.45
CA ASP A 194 53.16 -87.62 38.06
C ASP A 194 54.31 -87.03 38.90
N SER A 195 54.12 -85.84 39.48
CA SER A 195 55.12 -85.18 40.35
C SER A 195 55.02 -85.58 41.82
N ILE A 196 54.00 -86.32 42.22
CA ILE A 196 53.84 -86.88 43.58
C ILE A 196 54.40 -88.33 43.67
N SER A 197 54.68 -88.98 42.53
CA SER A 197 55.19 -90.37 42.47
C SER A 197 56.69 -90.54 42.21
N ASN A 198 57.52 -89.53 42.48
CA ASN A 198 59.00 -89.65 42.47
C ASN A 198 59.61 -89.12 43.77
#